data_AF-A0A958SC24-F1
#
_entry.id   AF-A0A958SC24-F1
#
_cell.length_a   1.000
_cell.length_b   1.000
_cell.length_c   1.000
_cell.angle_alpha   90.00
_cell.angle_beta   90.00
_cell.angle_gamma   90.00
#
_symmetry.space_group_name_H-M   'P 1'
#
loop_
_entity.id
_entity.type
_entity.pdbx_description
1 polymer ?
#
loop_
_entity_poly.entity_id
_entity_poly.type
_entity_poly.pdbx_seq_one_letter_code
_entity_poly.pdbx_strand_id
1 'polypeptide(L)'
;MSKLTSKEFWTEGAGSFLVAIAIALFIRWALLEAYVIPSGSMLPSLLINDHIFVNKSIYGLRFPFTEEWMVKFAEPKRGEVIVFKYPENISMFYIKRVV
;
A
#
# COMPACT_ATOMS: atom_id res chain seq x y z
N MET A 1 -31.88 10.89 -35.26
CA MET A 1 -31.13 9.87 -34.51
C MET A 1 -29.92 10.53 -33.87
N SER A 2 -30.10 11.22 -32.73
CA SER A 2 -30.08 10.70 -31.34
C SER A 2 -28.66 10.63 -30.78
N LYS A 3 -28.35 11.65 -29.97
CA LYS A 3 -27.13 11.90 -29.18
C LYS A 3 -26.90 10.79 -28.14
N LEU A 4 -26.51 9.62 -28.61
CA LEU A 4 -25.89 8.56 -27.81
C LEU A 4 -24.41 8.67 -28.21
N THR A 5 -23.41 8.86 -27.35
CA THR A 5 -22.90 7.82 -26.44
C THR A 5 -21.70 8.35 -25.62
N SER A 6 -21.63 9.65 -25.26
CA SER A 6 -20.54 10.11 -24.39
C SER A 6 -20.68 9.53 -22.97
N LYS A 7 -21.90 9.38 -22.46
CA LYS A 7 -22.15 8.72 -21.17
C LYS A 7 -21.74 7.24 -21.17
N GLU A 8 -22.05 6.51 -22.24
CA GLU A 8 -21.74 5.07 -22.35
C GLU A 8 -20.23 4.78 -22.42
N PHE A 9 -19.42 5.66 -23.02
CA PHE A 9 -17.96 5.52 -23.00
C PHE A 9 -17.37 5.65 -21.58
N TRP A 10 -17.97 6.51 -20.75
CA TRP A 10 -17.58 6.69 -19.35
C TRP A 10 -18.07 5.54 -18.44
N THR A 11 -19.16 4.85 -18.80
CA THR A 11 -19.77 3.81 -17.94
C THR A 11 -19.58 2.36 -18.41
N GLU A 12 -19.48 2.07 -19.71
CA GLU A 12 -19.59 0.69 -20.24
C GLU A 12 -18.31 0.13 -20.88
N GLY A 13 -17.26 0.92 -21.06
CA GLY A 13 -16.01 0.45 -21.70
C GLY A 13 -14.73 0.99 -21.07
N ALA A 14 -14.12 1.98 -21.73
CA ALA A 14 -12.80 2.49 -21.33
C ALA A 14 -12.84 3.36 -20.07
N GLY A 15 -13.91 4.12 -19.85
CA GLY A 15 -14.04 4.98 -18.68
C GLY A 15 -14.21 4.20 -17.37
N SER A 16 -15.02 3.15 -17.36
CA SER A 16 -15.20 2.30 -16.18
C SER A 16 -13.93 1.51 -15.85
N PHE A 17 -13.19 1.06 -16.86
CA PHE A 17 -11.89 0.43 -16.67
C PHE A 17 -10.85 1.39 -16.10
N LEU A 18 -10.78 2.63 -16.59
CA LEU A 18 -9.92 3.67 -16.03
C LEU A 18 -10.27 4.00 -14.58
N VAL A 19 -11.56 4.11 -14.26
CA VAL A 19 -12.02 4.34 -12.89
C VAL A 19 -11.63 3.18 -11.98
N ALA A 20 -11.80 1.93 -12.44
CA ALA A 20 -11.40 0.75 -11.68
C ALA A 20 -9.88 0.73 -11.40
N ILE A 21 -9.05 1.05 -12.40
CA ILE A 21 -7.60 1.17 -12.22
C ILE A 21 -7.26 2.30 -11.25
N ALA A 22 -7.88 3.47 -11.40
CA ALA A 22 -7.63 4.61 -10.52
C ALA A 22 -7.95 4.27 -9.06
N ILE A 23 -9.06 3.58 -8.81
CA ILE A 23 -9.44 3.10 -7.48
C ILE A 23 -8.44 2.05 -6.98
N ALA A 24 -8.07 1.08 -7.80
CA ALA A 24 -7.11 0.03 -7.42
C ALA A 24 -5.73 0.62 -7.07
N LEU A 25 -5.24 1.59 -7.86
CA LEU A 25 -4.01 2.31 -7.59
C LEU A 25 -4.12 3.14 -6.31
N PHE A 26 -5.25 3.80 -6.08
CA PHE A 26 -5.49 4.55 -4.85
C PHE A 26 -5.46 3.65 -3.61
N ILE A 27 -6.12 2.48 -3.66
CA ILE A 27 -6.10 1.50 -2.57
C ILE A 27 -4.67 0.99 -2.32
N ARG A 28 -3.95 0.62 -3.39
CA ARG A 28 -2.56 0.13 -3.33
C ARG A 28 -1.60 1.19 -2.76
N TRP A 29 -1.83 2.44 -3.10
CA TRP A 29 -1.01 3.56 -2.63
C TRP A 29 -1.29 3.93 -1.18
N ALA A 30 -2.57 4.10 -0.81
CA ALA A 30 -2.97 4.73 0.44
C ALA A 30 -3.29 3.74 1.57
N LEU A 31 -3.88 2.59 1.25
CA LEU A 31 -4.51 1.73 2.25
C LEU A 31 -3.68 0.48 2.54
N LEU A 32 -3.47 -0.35 1.52
CA LEU A 32 -3.01 -1.72 1.70
C LEU A 32 -1.89 -2.07 0.72
N GLU A 33 -0.81 -2.65 1.24
CA GLU A 33 0.23 -3.25 0.42
C GLU A 33 0.49 -4.70 0.87
N ALA A 34 0.57 -5.60 -0.10
CA ALA A 34 0.90 -6.99 0.13
C ALA A 34 2.42 -7.19 0.06
N TYR A 35 2.97 -7.87 1.06
CA TYR A 35 4.39 -8.23 1.11
C TYR A 35 4.54 -9.73 1.35
N VAL A 36 5.62 -10.29 0.80
CA VAL A 36 6.06 -11.65 1.09
C VAL A 36 7.27 -11.57 2.00
N ILE A 37 7.29 -12.37 3.06
CA ILE A 37 8.36 -12.33 4.06
C ILE A 37 9.57 -13.12 3.55
N PRO A 38 10.70 -12.45 3.25
CA PRO A 38 11.86 -13.11 2.64
C PRO A 38 12.80 -13.73 3.68
N SER A 39 12.62 -13.43 4.97
CA SER A 39 13.56 -13.79 6.03
C SER A 39 12.88 -14.26 7.31
N GLY A 40 13.54 -15.17 8.04
CA GLY A 40 13.05 -15.71 9.31
C GLY A 40 13.30 -14.81 10.53
N SER A 41 13.60 -13.51 10.36
CA SER A 41 13.92 -12.64 11.50
C SER A 41 12.75 -12.42 12.46
N MET A 42 11.52 -12.72 12.02
CA MET A 42 10.30 -12.54 12.79
C MET A 42 9.75 -13.88 13.33
N LEU A 43 10.54 -14.96 13.28
CA LEU A 43 10.17 -16.23 13.88
C LEU A 43 10.02 -16.10 15.42
N PRO A 44 9.06 -16.80 16.05
CA PRO A 44 8.06 -17.70 15.45
C PRO A 44 6.79 -16.99 14.96
N SER A 45 6.67 -15.67 15.13
CA SER A 45 5.42 -14.95 14.85
C SER A 45 5.07 -14.85 13.37
N LEU A 46 6.06 -14.79 12.49
CA LEU A 46 5.88 -14.74 11.04
C LEU A 46 6.84 -15.72 10.38
N LEU A 47 6.31 -16.59 9.51
CA LEU A 47 7.08 -17.63 8.84
C LEU A 47 7.67 -17.12 7.52
N ILE A 48 8.69 -17.81 7.03
CA ILE A 48 9.28 -17.52 5.72
C ILE A 48 8.25 -17.89 4.64
N ASN A 49 8.09 -17.03 3.62
CA ASN A 49 7.08 -17.13 2.56
C ASN A 49 5.62 -16.86 2.99
N ASP A 50 5.40 -16.37 4.20
CA ASP A 50 4.08 -15.83 4.55
C ASP A 50 3.76 -14.59 3.73
N HIS A 51 2.49 -14.49 3.35
CA HIS A 51 1.92 -13.32 2.67
C HIS A 51 1.20 -12.48 3.70
N ILE A 52 1.62 -11.23 3.86
CA ILE A 52 1.03 -10.29 4.81
C ILE A 52 0.46 -9.07 4.10
N PHE A 53 -0.64 -8.55 4.62
CA PHE A 53 -1.19 -7.26 4.23
C PHE A 53 -0.79 -6.21 5.25
N VAL A 54 -0.14 -5.16 4.78
CA VAL A 54 0.30 -4.03 5.61
C VAL A 54 -0.68 -2.89 5.42
N ASN A 55 -1.25 -2.42 6.53
CA ASN A 55 -2.10 -1.25 6.54
C ASN A 55 -1.25 0.02 6.75
N LYS A 56 -1.13 0.83 5.71
CA LYS A 56 -0.35 2.08 5.75
C LYS A 56 -1.14 3.26 6.30
N SER A 57 -2.47 3.24 6.15
CA SER A 57 -3.33 4.39 6.47
C SER A 57 -3.36 4.71 7.96
N ILE A 58 -3.01 3.75 8.81
CA ILE A 58 -2.91 3.93 10.27
C ILE A 58 -1.87 5.01 10.62
N TYR A 59 -0.73 5.02 9.94
CA TYR A 59 0.37 5.93 10.27
C TYR A 59 0.26 7.26 9.51
N GLY A 60 -0.28 7.24 8.30
CA GLY A 60 -0.39 8.42 7.48
C GLY A 60 -0.43 8.11 5.99
N LEU A 61 -0.50 9.17 5.19
CA LEU A 61 -0.49 9.08 3.74
C LEU A 61 0.82 9.67 3.21
N ARG A 62 1.54 8.88 2.40
CA ARG A 62 2.76 9.31 1.69
C ARG A 62 2.41 9.76 0.29
N PHE A 63 3.21 10.63 -0.32
CA PHE A 63 3.03 10.95 -1.73
C PHE A 63 3.21 9.70 -2.61
N PRO A 64 2.45 9.59 -3.71
CA PRO A 64 2.65 8.48 -4.64
C PRO A 64 4.04 8.62 -5.26
N PHE A 65 4.78 7.51 -5.34
CA PHE A 65 6.14 7.45 -5.90
C PHE A 65 7.24 8.19 -5.10
N THR A 66 6.94 8.76 -3.93
CA THR A 66 7.92 9.47 -3.10
C THR A 66 7.85 8.99 -1.65
N GLU A 67 8.94 9.13 -0.90
CA GLU A 67 8.99 8.81 0.53
C GLU A 67 8.49 9.94 1.44
N GLU A 68 8.07 11.05 0.85
CA GLU A 68 7.57 12.21 1.57
C GLU A 68 6.17 11.94 2.14
N TRP A 69 5.96 12.43 3.36
CA TRP A 69 4.68 12.34 4.03
C TRP A 69 3.81 13.52 3.64
N MET A 70 2.61 13.24 3.16
CA MET A 70 1.60 14.27 2.97
C MET A 70 0.92 14.59 4.31
N VAL A 71 0.52 13.55 5.05
CA VAL A 71 -0.07 13.68 6.40
C VAL A 71 0.39 12.52 7.26
N LYS A 72 0.78 12.78 8.51
CA LYS A 72 1.07 11.76 9.53
C LYS A 72 -0.01 11.82 10.61
N PHE A 73 -0.62 10.69 10.92
CA PHE A 73 -1.68 10.59 11.92
C PHE A 73 -1.20 10.00 13.25
N ALA A 74 -0.31 9.00 13.18
CA ALA A 74 0.14 8.26 14.34
C ALA A 74 1.61 7.86 14.20
N GLU A 75 2.25 7.69 15.35
CA GLU A 75 3.59 7.14 15.46
C GLU A 75 3.52 5.65 15.86
N PRO A 76 4.48 4.83 15.42
CA PRO A 76 4.51 3.42 15.74
C PRO A 76 4.71 3.20 17.25
N LYS A 77 3.88 2.34 17.82
CA LYS A 77 3.89 2.02 19.25
C LYS A 77 4.71 0.78 19.53
N ARG A 78 5.23 0.72 20.76
CA ARG A 78 5.95 -0.45 21.26
C ARG A 78 5.08 -1.72 21.13
N GLY A 79 5.67 -2.78 20.60
CA GLY A 79 5.01 -4.06 20.36
C GLY A 79 4.40 -4.23 18.97
N GLU A 80 4.23 -3.14 18.19
CA GLU A 80 3.73 -3.20 16.82
C GLU A 80 4.77 -3.78 15.87
N VAL A 81 4.30 -4.50 14.85
CA VAL A 81 5.15 -4.99 13.74
C VAL A 81 5.00 -4.00 12.60
N ILE A 82 6.10 -3.39 12.20
CA ILE A 82 6.13 -2.35 11.17
C ILE A 82 7.00 -2.78 10.00
N VAL A 83 6.63 -2.28 8.83
CA VAL A 83 7.42 -2.38 7.61
C VAL A 83 8.04 -1.03 7.31
N PHE A 84 9.35 -0.98 7.23
CA PHE A 84 10.10 0.25 6.97
C PHE A 84 11.23 -0.02 5.98
N LYS A 85 11.71 1.05 5.35
CA LYS A 85 12.84 0.97 4.43
C LYS A 85 14.14 0.93 5.20
N TYR A 86 15.06 0.08 4.79
CA TYR A 86 16.36 -0.02 5.44
C TYR A 86 17.14 1.29 5.24
N PRO A 87 17.61 1.96 6.30
CA PRO A 87 18.20 3.30 6.19
C PRO A 87 19.46 3.37 5.31
N GLU A 88 20.27 2.31 5.26
CA GLU A 88 21.45 2.28 4.38
C GLU A 88 21.10 1.88 2.93
N ASN A 89 19.96 1.20 2.72
CA ASN A 89 19.50 0.81 1.38
C ASN A 89 17.96 0.90 1.29
N ILE A 90 17.48 2.04 0.78
CA ILE A 90 16.06 2.40 0.64
C ILE A 90 15.31 1.48 -0.34
N SER A 91 16.04 0.70 -1.16
CA SER A 91 15.45 -0.31 -2.05
C SER A 91 14.98 -1.57 -1.30
N MET A 92 15.40 -1.75 -0.04
CA MET A 92 15.08 -2.92 0.78
C MET A 92 14.04 -2.59 1.86
N PHE A 93 13.02 -3.43 1.98
CA PHE A 93 12.02 -3.36 3.04
C PHE A 93 12.32 -4.34 4.15
N TYR A 94 12.25 -3.87 5.40
CA TYR A 94 12.48 -4.65 6.61
C TYR A 94 11.18 -4.71 7.42
N ILE A 95 10.92 -5.87 8.01
CA ILE A 95 9.76 -6.12 8.87
C ILE A 95 10.30 -6.43 10.26
N LYS A 96 9.99 -5.57 11.24
CA LYS A 96 10.47 -5.72 12.63
C LYS A 96 9.40 -5.30 13.62
N ARG A 97 9.54 -5.82 14.85
CA ARG A 97 8.74 -5.37 16.00
C ARG A 97 9.42 -4.19 16.68
N VAL A 98 8.64 -3.16 16.98
CA VAL A 98 9.08 -1.99 17.76
C VAL A 98 9.27 -2.42 19.22
N VAL A 99 10.46 -2.16 19.79
CA VAL A 99 10.84 -2.55 21.16
C VAL A 99 11.16 -1.36 22.03
#